data_AF-A0A8T5HAW3-F1
#
_entry.id   AF-A0A8T5HAW3-F1
#
_cell.length_a   1.000
_cell.length_b   1.000
_cell.length_c   1.000
_cell.angle_alpha   90.00
_cell.angle_beta   90.00
_cell.angle_gamma   90.00
#
_symmetry.space_group_name_H-M   'P 1'
#
loop_
_entity.id
_entity.type
_entity.pdbx_description
1 polymer ?
#
loop_
_entity_poly.entity_id
_entity_poly.type
_entity_poly.pdbx_seq_one_letter_code
_entity_poly.pdbx_strand_id
1 'polypeptide(L)' 'MGYRFFTDGLCRKCGTSAMYYCDHCGLYFCDDHLIKVKVPDSPKFFVFCEKCQKAKKKPIDPYREHTPSIHKT' A
#
# COMPACT_ATOMS: atom_id res chain seq x y z
N MET A 1 -13.84 -28.63 -5.46
CA MET A 1 -13.56 -27.27 -5.97
C MET A 1 -12.49 -26.65 -5.09
N GLY A 2 -11.23 -26.64 -5.52
CA GLY A 2 -10.14 -26.04 -4.75
C GLY A 2 -10.01 -24.58 -5.12
N TYR A 3 -10.47 -23.68 -4.25
CA TYR A 3 -10.25 -22.25 -4.41
C TYR A 3 -8.73 -22.04 -4.27
N ARG A 4 -8.05 -21.85 -5.41
CA ARG A 4 -6.71 -21.27 -5.43
C ARG A 4 -6.86 -19.88 -4.83
N PHE A 5 -6.63 -19.77 -3.52
CA PHE A 5 -6.36 -18.49 -2.89
C PHE A 5 -5.11 -17.95 -3.56
N PHE A 6 -5.32 -17.18 -4.64
CA PHE A 6 -4.34 -16.22 -5.10
C PHE A 6 -3.86 -15.49 -3.85
N THR A 7 -2.56 -15.32 -3.74
CA THR A 7 -1.89 -14.46 -2.76
C THR A 7 -2.29 -13.00 -3.04
N ASP A 8 -3.57 -12.68 -2.83
CA ASP A 8 -4.32 -11.51 -3.28
C ASP A 8 -4.63 -10.65 -2.05
N GLY A 9 -3.68 -9.80 -1.67
CA GLY A 9 -3.87 -8.95 -0.50
C GLY A 9 -3.71 -9.67 0.84
N LEU A 10 -2.65 -10.47 1.01
CA LEU A 10 -2.15 -10.84 2.33
C LEU A 10 -0.84 -10.09 2.62
N CYS A 11 -0.70 -9.59 3.85
CA CYS A 11 0.49 -8.90 4.29
C CYS A 11 1.65 -9.89 4.33
N ARG A 12 2.74 -9.56 3.62
CA ARG A 12 3.94 -10.42 3.52
C ARG A 12 4.53 -10.80 4.89
N LYS A 13 4.31 -9.98 5.93
CA LYS A 13 4.95 -10.12 7.24
C LYS A 13 4.13 -10.97 8.22
N CYS A 14 2.80 -10.84 8.22
CA CYS A 14 1.92 -11.56 9.16
C CYS A 14 0.96 -12.54 8.50
N GLY A 15 0.81 -12.54 7.16
CA GLY A 15 -0.18 -13.36 6.47
C GLY A 15 -1.64 -12.92 6.69
N THR A 16 -1.88 -11.77 7.33
CA THR A 16 -3.22 -11.16 7.51
C THR A 16 -3.68 -10.45 6.23
N SER A 17 -4.96 -10.09 6.12
CA SER A 17 -5.47 -9.25 5.02
C SER A 17 -4.68 -7.92 4.91
N ALA A 18 -4.06 -7.73 3.76
CA ALA A 18 -3.41 -6.50 3.37
C ALA A 18 -4.36 -5.65 2.53
N MET A 19 -4.60 -4.43 2.99
CA MET A 19 -5.48 -3.46 2.33
C MET A 19 -4.70 -2.38 1.59
N TYR A 20 -3.39 -2.32 1.76
CA TYR A 20 -2.57 -1.23 1.27
C TYR A 20 -1.46 -1.75 0.38
N TYR A 21 -1.32 -1.17 -0.81
CA TYR A 21 -0.28 -1.53 -1.77
C TYR A 21 0.81 -0.47 -1.79
N CYS A 22 2.07 -0.88 -1.68
CA CYS A 22 3.19 0.05 -1.85
C CYS A 22 3.76 -0.03 -3.26
N ASP A 23 3.56 1.03 -4.05
CA ASP A 23 4.10 1.17 -5.41
C ASP A 23 5.63 1.08 -5.47
N HIS A 24 6.32 1.57 -4.44
CA HIS A 24 7.78 1.50 -4.35
C HIS A 24 8.32 0.09 -4.13
N CYS A 25 7.57 -0.78 -3.46
CA CYS A 25 8.01 -2.13 -3.13
C CYS A 25 7.30 -3.21 -3.94
N GLY A 26 6.19 -2.90 -4.60
CA GLY A 26 5.34 -3.86 -5.28
C GLY A 26 4.67 -4.86 -4.32
N LEU A 27 4.47 -4.47 -3.06
CA LEU A 27 4.04 -5.37 -1.99
C LEU A 27 2.78 -4.85 -1.30
N TYR A 28 1.95 -5.78 -0.85
CA TYR A 28 0.77 -5.52 -0.05
C TYR A 28 1.10 -5.60 1.46
N PHE A 29 0.55 -4.66 2.24
CA PHE A 29 0.73 -4.53 3.67
C PHE A 29 -0.62 -4.32 4.39
N CYS A 30 -0.70 -4.80 5.63
CA CYS A 30 -1.82 -4.51 6.52
C CYS A 30 -1.60 -3.18 7.27
N ASP A 31 -2.64 -2.72 7.96
CA ASP A 31 -2.60 -1.51 8.79
C ASP A 31 -1.58 -1.57 9.94
N ASP A 32 -1.26 -2.78 10.41
CA ASP A 32 -0.27 -3.03 11.46
C ASP A 32 1.18 -2.82 10.98
N HIS A 33 1.44 -3.07 9.69
CA HIS A 33 2.78 -2.98 9.09
C HIS A 33 2.99 -1.74 8.21
N LEU A 34 2.03 -0.84 8.20
CA LEU A 34 2.16 0.46 7.57
C LEU A 34 2.28 1.55 8.62
N ILE A 35 2.84 2.67 8.20
CA ILE A 35 2.99 3.82 9.05
C ILE A 35 2.12 4.93 8.48
N LYS A 36 1.13 5.36 9.24
CA LYS A 36 0.23 6.46 8.89
C LYS A 36 0.91 7.78 9.22
N VAL A 37 0.99 8.66 8.24
CA VAL A 37 1.53 10.01 8.40
C VAL A 37 0.48 11.02 7.99
N LYS A 38 0.21 11.94 8.92
CA LYS A 38 -0.58 13.13 8.66
C LYS A 38 0.36 14.19 8.11
N VAL A 39 0.11 14.63 6.89
CA VAL A 39 0.79 15.80 6.34
C VAL A 39 0.01 17.06 6.71
N PRO A 40 0.67 18.18 7.05
CA PRO A 40 -0.02 19.41 7.41
C PRO A 40 -0.78 20.03 6.24
N ASP A 41 -0.33 19.75 5.01
CA ASP A 41 -0.84 20.33 3.77
C ASP A 41 -2.05 19.59 3.17
N SER A 42 -2.51 18.51 3.80
CA SER A 42 -3.68 17.77 3.32
C SER A 42 -4.51 17.19 4.46
N PRO A 43 -5.85 17.17 4.31
CA PRO A 43 -6.74 16.53 5.27
C PRO A 43 -6.62 15.00 5.25
N LYS A 44 -5.92 14.43 4.26
CA LYS A 44 -5.73 12.99 4.09
C LYS A 44 -4.50 12.50 4.85
N PHE A 45 -4.57 11.27 5.33
CA PHE A 45 -3.40 10.56 5.82
C PHE A 45 -2.73 9.84 4.66
N PHE A 46 -1.41 9.90 4.63
CA PHE A 46 -0.60 9.10 3.74
C PHE A 46 -0.06 7.91 4.51
N VAL A 47 0.33 6.86 3.81
CA VAL A 47 0.93 5.68 4.42
C VAL A 47 2.27 5.40 3.77
N PHE A 48 3.12 4.62 4.42
CA PHE A 48 4.29 4.03 3.77
C PHE A 48 4.67 2.73 4.44
N CYS A 49 5.39 1.90 3.68
CA CYS A 49 5.97 0.69 4.20
C CYS A 49 7.13 1.03 5.16
N GLU A 50 7.35 0.25 6.23
CA GLU A 50 8.49 0.44 7.14
C GLU A 50 9.83 0.56 6.39
N LYS A 51 10.03 -0.26 5.35
CA LYS A 51 11.25 -0.20 4.53
C LYS A 51 11.38 1.13 3.78
N CYS A 52 10.26 1.63 3.27
CA CYS A 52 10.14 2.86 2.51
C CYS A 52 10.39 4.07 3.42
N GLN A 53 9.91 4.01 4.66
CA GLN A 53 10.21 5.01 5.68
C GLN A 53 11.71 5.10 5.93
N LYS A 54 12.37 3.95 6.21
CA LYS A 54 13.81 3.89 6.45
C LYS A 54 14.61 4.38 5.24
N ALA A 55 14.13 4.08 4.04
CA ALA A 55 14.69 4.54 2.79
C ALA A 55 14.34 6.01 2.42
N LYS A 56 13.65 6.74 3.31
CA LYS A 56 13.19 8.13 3.10
C LYS A 56 12.44 8.32 1.77
N LYS A 57 11.65 7.31 1.38
CA LYS A 57 10.81 7.37 0.18
C LYS A 57 9.58 8.22 0.42
N LYS A 58 8.93 8.63 -0.66
CA LYS A 58 7.72 9.44 -0.60
C LYS A 58 6.59 8.59 0.01
N PRO A 59 5.75 9.20 0.86
CA PRO A 59 4.59 8.51 1.39
C PRO A 59 3.60 8.24 0.24
N ILE A 60 2.98 7.07 0.25
CA ILE A 60 1.96 6.67 -0.73
C ILE A 60 0.58 7.09 -0.24
N ASP A 61 -0.31 7.47 -1.15
CA ASP A 61 -1.72 7.73 -0.82
C ASP A 61 -2.45 6.37 -0.74
N PRO A 62 -2.96 5.98 0.45
CA PRO A 62 -3.61 4.68 0.65
C PRO A 62 -4.94 4.53 -0.11
N TYR A 63 -5.54 5.64 -0.50
CA TYR A 63 -6.79 5.72 -1.24
C TYR A 63 -6.57 6.03 -2.71
N ARG A 64 -5.31 5.97 -3.18
CA ARG A 64 -5.01 6.11 -4.59
C ARG A 64 -5.58 4.89 -5.29
N GLU A 65 -6.79 5.07 -5.79
CA GLU A 65 -7.34 4.27 -6.86
C GLU A 65 -6.26 4.22 -7.95
N HIS A 66 -5.74 3.00 -8.18
CA HIS A 66 -4.97 2.69 -9.38
C HIS A 66 -5.95 2.85 -10.54
N THR A 67 -6.23 4.11 -10.90
CA THR A 67 -6.83 4.42 -12.18
C THR A 67 -5.80 3.89 -13.17
N PRO A 68 -6.10 2.81 -13.93
CA PRO A 68 -5.24 2.50 -15.05
C PRO A 68 -5.22 3.79 -15.84
N SER A 69 -4.03 4.38 -15.96
CA SER A 69 -3.84 5.52 -16.84
C SER A 69 -4.17 4.98 -18.22
N ILE A 70 -5.43 5.13 -18.62
CA ILE A 70 -5.81 5.13 -20.01
C ILE A 70 -4.99 6.27 -20.60
N HIS A 71 -3.80 5.93 -21.08
CA HIS A 71 -3.12 6.73 -22.08
C HIS A 71 -4.16 6.91 -23.19
N LYS A 72 -4.87 8.05 -23.18
CA LYS A 72 -5.54 8.54 -24.38
C LYS A 72 -4.41 8.83 -25.36
N THR A 73 -4.20 7.85 -26.23
CA THR A 73 -3.49 8.03 -27.51
C THR A 73 -4.28 9.03 -28.36
#